data_AF-A0AAD7I0X2-F1
#
_entry.id   AF-A0AAD7I0X2-F1
#
_cell.length_a   1.000
_cell.length_b   1.000
_cell.length_c   1.000
_cell.angle_alpha   90.00
_cell.angle_beta   90.00
_cell.angle_gamma   90.00
#
_symmetry.space_group_name_H-M   'P 1'
#
loop_
_entity.id
_entity.type
_entity.pdbx_description
1 polymer ?
#
loop_
_entity_poly.entity_id
_entity_poly.type
_entity_poly.pdbx_seq_one_letter_code
_entity_poly.pdbx_strand_id
1 'polypeptide(L)'
;AGSAAEVTPTATQEVEIAMPDDAPSWFSGCITQLCAKDLRVHFTTLLKAFVTLETMYGFDEDTYSKLPATNRLKEVGDWIKGGRNRNPKLPVVKNVSKYAEKWKQWWDTLQPGWRCRDHDGNLMAGGAMKYGKADKWGVLDCAGPNGWLTVVASLYFWGVSEQAGSQE
;
A
#
# COMPACT_ATOMS: atom_id res chain seq x y z
N ALA A 1 -18.96 40.63 28.18
CA ALA A 1 -17.96 39.72 28.77
C ALA A 1 -17.96 38.45 27.93
N GLY A 2 -17.00 38.32 27.01
CA GLY A 2 -16.84 37.13 26.18
C GLY A 2 -16.01 36.10 26.94
N SER A 3 -16.55 34.89 27.10
CA SER A 3 -15.81 33.75 27.65
C SER A 3 -15.33 32.92 26.47
N ALA A 4 -14.03 33.01 26.17
CA ALA A 4 -13.37 32.13 25.22
C ALA A 4 -13.35 30.71 25.80
N ALA A 5 -13.96 29.76 25.09
CA ALA A 5 -13.77 28.34 25.36
C ALA A 5 -12.39 27.95 24.83
N GLU A 6 -11.51 27.59 25.75
CA GLU A 6 -10.17 27.07 25.47
C GLU A 6 -10.33 25.68 24.85
N VAL A 7 -10.11 25.59 23.53
CA VAL A 7 -10.11 24.31 22.82
C VAL A 7 -8.75 23.68 23.02
N THR A 8 -8.67 22.77 24.00
CA THR A 8 -7.51 21.90 24.22
C THR A 8 -7.19 21.12 22.93
N PRO A 9 -5.95 21.11 22.43
CA PRO A 9 -5.61 20.33 21.24
C PRO A 9 -5.62 18.83 21.57
N THR A 10 -6.48 18.08 20.87
CA THR A 10 -6.49 16.62 20.89
C THR A 10 -5.11 16.09 20.49
N ALA A 11 -4.46 15.39 21.41
CA ALA A 11 -3.18 14.74 21.16
C ALA A 11 -3.32 13.72 20.02
N THR A 12 -2.57 13.93 18.93
CA THR A 12 -2.36 12.95 17.86
C THR A 12 -1.65 11.75 18.47
N GLN A 13 -2.39 10.68 18.74
CA GLN A 13 -1.80 9.43 19.19
C GLN A 13 -0.92 8.88 18.06
N GLU A 14 0.40 8.84 18.28
CA GLU A 14 1.34 8.23 17.34
C GLU A 14 0.96 6.77 17.16
N VAL A 15 0.52 6.44 15.94
CA VAL A 15 0.02 5.12 15.60
C VAL A 15 1.23 4.24 15.28
N GLU A 16 1.79 3.57 16.29
CA GLU A 16 2.94 2.68 16.11
C GLU A 16 2.57 1.41 15.32
N ILE A 17 3.47 0.95 14.43
CA ILE A 17 3.33 -0.28 13.65
C ILE A 17 4.13 -1.38 14.35
N ALA A 18 3.42 -2.33 14.96
CA ALA A 18 4.05 -3.47 15.63
C ALA A 18 4.64 -4.45 14.61
N MET A 19 5.93 -4.76 14.76
CA MET A 19 6.62 -5.78 13.96
C MET A 19 6.39 -7.17 14.56
N PRO A 20 5.95 -8.17 13.78
CA PRO A 20 5.88 -9.56 14.26
C PRO A 20 7.27 -10.14 14.54
N ASP A 21 7.41 -10.92 15.61
CA ASP A 21 8.70 -11.49 16.03
C ASP A 21 9.26 -12.52 15.03
N ASP A 22 8.36 -13.19 14.30
CA ASP A 22 8.65 -14.18 13.27
C ASP A 22 8.83 -13.56 11.86
N ALA A 23 8.81 -12.22 11.76
CA ALA A 23 8.91 -11.54 10.48
C ALA A 23 10.28 -11.79 9.81
N PRO A 24 10.31 -12.25 8.54
CA PRO A 24 11.55 -12.45 7.81
C PRO A 24 12.24 -11.11 7.50
N SER A 25 13.54 -11.18 7.23
CA SER A 25 14.39 -9.99 6.99
C SER A 25 13.96 -9.14 5.80
N TRP A 26 13.34 -9.75 4.78
CA TRP A 26 12.77 -9.01 3.65
C TRP A 26 11.60 -8.13 4.10
N PHE A 27 10.74 -8.65 4.98
CA PHE A 27 9.52 -7.98 5.42
C PHE A 27 9.86 -6.84 6.37
N SER A 28 10.63 -7.13 7.43
CA SER A 28 11.04 -6.13 8.41
C SER A 28 11.83 -4.99 7.76
N GLY A 29 12.78 -5.30 6.87
CA GLY A 29 13.51 -4.28 6.11
C GLY A 29 12.61 -3.43 5.21
N CYS A 30 11.57 -4.01 4.60
CA CYS A 30 10.62 -3.25 3.79
C CYS A 30 9.73 -2.34 4.64
N ILE A 31 9.17 -2.82 5.75
CA ILE A 31 8.36 -1.99 6.64
C ILE A 31 9.19 -0.83 7.19
N THR A 32 10.43 -1.05 7.63
CA THR A 32 11.34 0.02 8.05
C THR A 32 11.53 1.07 6.94
N GLN A 33 11.73 0.64 5.69
CA GLN A 33 11.82 1.55 4.55
C GLN A 33 10.51 2.33 4.30
N LEU A 34 9.36 1.68 4.43
CA LEU A 34 8.03 2.28 4.21
C LEU A 34 7.60 3.20 5.36
N CYS A 35 8.17 3.04 6.56
CA CYS A 35 7.94 3.92 7.71
C CYS A 35 8.88 5.13 7.77
N ALA A 36 9.87 5.21 6.87
CA ALA A 36 10.90 6.26 6.91
C ALA A 36 10.34 7.68 6.65
N LYS A 37 9.14 7.80 6.09
CA LYS A 37 8.42 9.06 5.90
C LYS A 37 7.02 8.95 6.47
N ASP A 38 6.60 9.98 7.21
CA ASP A 38 5.23 10.08 7.71
C ASP A 38 4.29 10.52 6.58
N LEU A 39 3.57 9.55 6.01
CA LEU A 39 2.52 9.76 5.01
C LEU A 39 1.11 9.89 5.64
N ARG A 40 1.04 10.18 6.94
CA ARG A 40 -0.17 10.38 7.75
C ARG A 40 -0.96 9.09 8.01
N VAL A 41 -2.00 9.26 8.83
CA VAL A 41 -2.83 8.20 9.43
C VAL A 41 -3.36 7.15 8.45
N HIS A 42 -3.72 7.53 7.21
CA HIS A 42 -4.26 6.58 6.24
C HIS A 42 -3.20 5.59 5.75
N PHE A 43 -1.98 6.06 5.51
CA PHE A 43 -0.88 5.19 5.11
C PHE A 43 -0.44 4.29 6.28
N THR A 44 -0.42 4.82 7.50
CA THR A 44 -0.16 4.01 8.70
C THR A 44 -1.21 2.92 8.89
N THR A 45 -2.49 3.23 8.66
CA THR A 45 -3.59 2.25 8.71
C THR A 45 -3.42 1.18 7.63
N LEU A 46 -3.02 1.56 6.41
CA LEU A 46 -2.69 0.62 5.35
C LEU A 46 -1.54 -0.31 5.74
N LEU A 47 -0.46 0.21 6.32
CA LEU A 47 0.67 -0.61 6.76
C LEU A 47 0.26 -1.60 7.84
N LYS A 48 -0.60 -1.23 8.79
CA LYS A 48 -1.15 -2.16 9.79
C LYS A 48 -1.94 -3.28 9.16
N ALA A 49 -2.82 -2.95 8.20
CA ALA A 49 -3.58 -3.95 7.46
C ALA A 49 -2.65 -4.89 6.67
N PHE A 50 -1.59 -4.35 6.05
CA PHE A 50 -0.58 -5.13 5.33
C PHE A 50 0.20 -6.07 6.25
N VAL A 51 0.66 -5.61 7.42
CA VAL A 51 1.30 -6.45 8.43
C VAL A 51 0.39 -7.60 8.83
N THR A 52 -0.87 -7.31 9.15
CA THR A 52 -1.84 -8.33 9.56
C THR A 52 -2.06 -9.35 8.44
N LEU A 53 -2.15 -8.90 7.19
CA LEU A 53 -2.35 -9.75 6.02
C LEU A 53 -1.17 -10.71 5.80
N GLU A 54 0.06 -10.22 5.83
CA GLU A 54 1.25 -11.07 5.64
C GLU A 54 1.47 -12.02 6.82
N THR A 55 1.14 -11.61 8.05
CA THR A 55 1.12 -12.51 9.21
C THR A 55 0.10 -13.64 9.02
N MET A 56 -1.10 -13.36 8.49
CA MET A 56 -2.09 -14.40 8.18
C MET A 56 -1.61 -15.38 7.11
N TYR A 57 -0.78 -14.92 6.17
CA TYR A 57 -0.13 -15.77 5.17
C TYR A 57 1.15 -16.45 5.67
N GLY A 58 1.57 -16.20 6.93
CA GLY A 58 2.82 -16.74 7.47
C GLY A 58 4.07 -16.27 6.71
N PHE A 59 4.01 -15.09 6.08
CA PHE A 59 5.08 -14.53 5.24
C PHE A 59 5.53 -15.44 4.09
N ASP A 60 4.64 -16.28 3.58
CA ASP A 60 4.95 -17.24 2.54
C ASP A 60 5.40 -16.56 1.23
N GLU A 61 6.61 -16.89 0.77
CA GLU A 61 7.23 -16.33 -0.41
C GLU A 61 6.98 -17.15 -1.70
N ASP A 62 6.60 -18.42 -1.57
CA ASP A 62 6.72 -19.42 -2.63
C ASP A 62 5.38 -20.06 -3.04
N THR A 63 4.46 -20.24 -2.08
CA THR A 63 3.17 -20.93 -2.35
C THR A 63 2.20 -20.05 -3.12
N TYR A 64 2.31 -18.73 -2.98
CA TYR A 64 1.34 -17.80 -3.54
C TYR A 64 1.74 -17.26 -4.91
N SER A 65 0.71 -16.98 -5.72
CA SER A 65 0.88 -16.39 -7.04
C SER A 65 1.46 -14.97 -6.94
N LYS A 66 2.24 -14.55 -7.95
CA LYS A 66 2.79 -13.19 -8.03
C LYS A 66 1.78 -12.25 -8.68
N LEU A 67 1.76 -10.98 -8.27
CA LEU A 67 0.95 -10.00 -8.99
C LEU A 67 1.35 -9.93 -10.47
N PRO A 68 0.38 -9.78 -11.40
CA PRO A 68 0.69 -9.57 -12.81
C PRO A 68 1.67 -8.41 -13.03
N ALA A 69 2.55 -8.57 -14.02
CA ALA A 69 3.45 -7.50 -14.45
C ALA A 69 2.78 -6.56 -15.46
N THR A 70 1.66 -6.97 -16.05
CA THR A 70 0.89 -6.19 -17.02
C THR A 70 0.51 -4.84 -16.44
N ASN A 71 0.82 -3.77 -17.16
CA ASN A 71 0.55 -2.38 -16.77
C ASN A 71 1.16 -1.94 -15.42
N ARG A 72 2.08 -2.71 -14.85
CA ARG A 72 2.79 -2.31 -13.64
C ARG A 72 3.57 -1.02 -13.89
N LEU A 73 3.54 -0.13 -12.91
CA LEU A 73 4.27 1.14 -12.98
C LEU A 73 5.77 0.88 -13.12
N LYS A 74 6.42 1.66 -13.99
CA LYS A 74 7.85 1.48 -14.32
C LYS A 74 8.71 1.59 -13.08
N GLU A 75 8.41 2.57 -12.24
CA GLU A 75 9.07 2.86 -10.97
C GLU A 75 9.08 1.64 -10.04
N VAL A 76 7.95 0.93 -9.98
CA VAL A 76 7.81 -0.30 -9.18
C VAL A 76 8.60 -1.44 -9.80
N GLY A 77 8.57 -1.57 -11.14
CA GLY A 77 9.38 -2.55 -11.86
C GLY A 77 10.88 -2.34 -11.65
N ASP A 78 11.34 -1.10 -11.70
CA ASP A 78 12.74 -0.73 -11.45
C ASP A 78 13.15 -0.99 -10.00
N TRP A 79 12.30 -0.66 -9.03
CA TRP A 79 12.53 -0.95 -7.61
C TRP A 79 12.66 -2.46 -7.35
N ILE A 80 11.78 -3.27 -7.93
CA ILE A 80 11.86 -4.73 -7.82
C ILE A 80 13.17 -5.25 -8.42
N LYS A 81 13.54 -4.79 -9.63
CA LYS A 81 14.80 -5.17 -10.30
C LYS A 81 16.04 -4.73 -9.52
N GLY A 82 15.95 -3.60 -8.82
CA GLY A 82 16.99 -3.08 -7.93
C GLY A 82 17.12 -3.83 -6.61
N GLY A 83 16.35 -4.89 -6.37
CA GLY A 83 16.41 -5.67 -5.14
C GLY A 83 15.59 -5.10 -3.98
N ARG A 84 14.62 -4.21 -4.26
CA ARG A 84 13.70 -3.61 -3.27
C ARG A 84 14.44 -2.86 -2.16
N ASN A 85 14.26 -3.29 -0.91
CA ASN A 85 14.89 -2.74 0.29
C ASN A 85 16.42 -2.91 0.34
N ARG A 86 17.00 -3.74 -0.54
CA ARG A 86 18.46 -3.84 -0.68
C ARG A 86 19.08 -2.58 -1.26
N ASN A 87 18.30 -1.77 -1.98
CA ASN A 87 18.74 -0.50 -2.52
C ASN A 87 18.12 0.65 -1.73
N PRO A 88 18.92 1.54 -1.11
CA PRO A 88 18.38 2.69 -0.38
C PRO A 88 17.73 3.73 -1.30
N LYS A 89 18.01 3.70 -2.61
CA LYS A 89 17.43 4.65 -3.56
C LYS A 89 16.01 4.23 -3.94
N LEU A 90 15.05 5.01 -3.45
CA LEU A 90 13.66 4.92 -3.89
C LEU A 90 13.50 5.45 -5.33
N PRO A 91 12.56 4.92 -6.12
CA PRO A 91 12.19 5.51 -7.40
C PRO A 91 11.69 6.94 -7.20
N VAL A 92 12.10 7.84 -8.10
CA VAL A 92 11.61 9.22 -8.12
C VAL A 92 10.43 9.33 -9.08
N VAL A 93 9.27 9.71 -8.56
CA VAL A 93 8.09 9.99 -9.39
C VAL A 93 8.19 11.42 -9.92
N LYS A 94 8.51 11.56 -11.21
CA LYS A 94 8.73 12.87 -11.85
C LYS A 94 7.45 13.67 -12.11
N ASN A 95 6.37 12.97 -12.43
CA ASN A 95 5.07 13.59 -12.71
C ASN A 95 4.03 12.82 -11.91
N VAL A 96 3.60 13.45 -10.82
CA VAL A 96 2.76 12.80 -9.83
C VAL A 96 1.35 12.56 -10.35
N SER A 97 0.77 13.50 -11.10
CA SER A 97 -0.55 13.33 -11.74
C SER A 97 -0.57 12.14 -12.71
N LYS A 98 0.45 12.01 -13.56
CA LYS A 98 0.58 10.88 -14.49
C LYS A 98 0.81 9.56 -13.77
N TYR A 99 1.52 9.58 -12.64
CA TYR A 99 1.70 8.40 -11.80
C TYR A 99 0.37 7.98 -11.20
N ALA A 100 -0.41 8.92 -10.67
CA ALA A 100 -1.74 8.69 -10.11
C ALA A 100 -2.69 8.01 -11.11
N GLU A 101 -2.76 8.53 -12.34
CA GLU A 101 -3.58 7.97 -13.41
C GLU A 101 -3.17 6.53 -13.75
N LYS A 102 -1.88 6.30 -13.95
CA LYS A 102 -1.34 4.96 -14.24
C LYS A 102 -1.55 4.01 -13.08
N TRP A 103 -1.41 4.50 -11.85
CA TRP A 103 -1.64 3.72 -10.65
C TRP A 103 -3.09 3.27 -10.57
N LYS A 104 -4.04 4.18 -10.80
CA LYS A 104 -5.47 3.87 -10.84
C LYS A 104 -5.77 2.81 -11.90
N GLN A 105 -5.27 3.00 -13.14
CA GLN A 105 -5.45 2.03 -14.23
C GLN A 105 -4.90 0.66 -13.86
N TRP A 106 -3.69 0.59 -13.31
CA TRP A 106 -3.08 -0.67 -12.88
C TRP A 106 -3.89 -1.32 -11.74
N TRP A 107 -4.25 -0.55 -10.71
CA TRP A 107 -5.05 -1.02 -9.58
C TRP A 107 -6.41 -1.58 -10.01
N ASP A 108 -7.06 -0.95 -10.99
CA ASP A 108 -8.30 -1.42 -11.60
C ASP A 108 -8.15 -2.80 -12.24
N THR A 109 -7.00 -3.10 -12.87
CA THR A 109 -6.76 -4.43 -13.46
C THR A 109 -6.56 -5.54 -12.42
N LEU A 110 -6.24 -5.19 -11.18
CA LEU A 110 -6.06 -6.14 -10.09
C LEU A 110 -7.35 -6.45 -9.34
N GLN A 111 -8.42 -5.67 -9.56
CA GLN A 111 -9.62 -5.84 -8.77
C GLN A 111 -10.38 -7.11 -9.14
N PRO A 112 -10.75 -7.94 -8.16
CA PRO A 112 -11.57 -9.12 -8.43
C PRO A 112 -12.97 -8.71 -8.89
N GLY A 113 -13.59 -9.56 -9.71
CA GLY A 113 -14.86 -9.25 -10.38
C GLY A 113 -16.06 -9.01 -9.45
N TRP A 114 -15.96 -9.37 -8.16
CA TRP A 114 -17.00 -9.10 -7.17
C TRP A 114 -16.98 -7.67 -6.62
N ARG A 115 -15.94 -6.87 -6.91
CA ARG A 115 -15.86 -5.46 -6.52
C ARG A 115 -16.91 -4.65 -7.27
N CYS A 116 -17.66 -3.83 -6.54
CA CYS A 116 -18.66 -2.95 -7.12
C CYS A 116 -18.02 -1.61 -7.54
N ARG A 117 -18.59 -1.00 -8.57
CA ARG A 117 -18.25 0.35 -9.02
C ARG A 117 -19.45 1.27 -8.88
N ASP A 118 -19.21 2.53 -8.59
CA ASP A 118 -20.24 3.56 -8.62
C ASP A 118 -20.60 3.95 -10.07
N HIS A 119 -21.54 4.89 -10.21
CA HIS A 119 -21.98 5.40 -11.50
C HIS A 119 -20.87 6.07 -12.32
N ASP A 120 -19.80 6.54 -11.67
CA ASP A 120 -18.63 7.17 -12.29
C ASP A 120 -17.53 6.14 -12.61
N GLY A 121 -17.77 4.85 -12.35
CA GLY A 121 -16.82 3.77 -12.56
C GLY A 121 -15.74 3.66 -11.49
N ASN A 122 -15.83 4.41 -10.39
CA ASN A 122 -14.89 4.31 -9.28
C ASN A 122 -15.20 3.10 -8.41
N LEU A 123 -14.14 2.49 -7.85
CA LEU A 123 -14.28 1.37 -6.93
C LEU A 123 -14.97 1.82 -5.65
N MET A 124 -16.03 1.11 -5.29
CA MET A 124 -16.73 1.33 -4.03
C MET A 124 -16.06 0.58 -2.88
N ALA A 125 -16.18 1.10 -1.66
CA ALA A 125 -15.83 0.37 -0.47
C ALA A 125 -16.78 -0.83 -0.31
N GLY A 126 -16.23 -2.03 -0.09
CA GLY A 126 -16.99 -3.27 -0.10
C GLY A 126 -17.24 -3.83 -1.50
N GLY A 127 -18.13 -4.81 -1.61
CA GLY A 127 -18.50 -5.44 -2.87
C GLY A 127 -19.54 -6.54 -2.67
N ALA A 128 -19.95 -7.19 -3.75
CA ALA A 128 -20.94 -8.26 -3.72
C ALA A 128 -20.37 -9.62 -3.25
N MET A 129 -19.21 -9.61 -2.56
CA MET A 129 -18.59 -10.83 -2.07
C MET A 129 -19.54 -11.55 -1.11
N LYS A 130 -19.93 -12.76 -1.49
CA LYS A 130 -20.64 -13.68 -0.60
C LYS A 130 -19.61 -14.59 0.05
N TYR A 131 -19.52 -14.55 1.38
CA TYR A 131 -18.67 -15.46 2.16
C TYR A 131 -18.91 -16.91 1.75
N GLY A 132 -17.85 -17.69 1.49
CA GLY A 132 -17.93 -19.13 1.23
C GLY A 132 -17.87 -19.61 -0.23
N LYS A 133 -17.73 -18.71 -1.22
CA LYS A 133 -17.37 -19.11 -2.61
C LYS A 133 -15.87 -18.94 -2.88
N ALA A 134 -15.30 -19.87 -3.64
CA ALA A 134 -13.86 -20.05 -3.85
C ALA A 134 -13.13 -18.91 -4.59
N ASP A 135 -13.82 -17.86 -5.01
CA ASP A 135 -13.19 -16.73 -5.72
C ASP A 135 -12.86 -15.58 -4.77
N LYS A 136 -12.00 -15.90 -3.79
CA LYS A 136 -11.85 -15.11 -2.55
C LYS A 136 -11.20 -13.76 -2.83
N TRP A 137 -10.09 -13.69 -3.55
CA TRP A 137 -9.38 -12.43 -3.82
C TRP A 137 -8.82 -12.33 -5.26
N GLY A 138 -9.08 -13.33 -6.12
CA GLY A 138 -8.60 -13.35 -7.49
C GLY A 138 -7.07 -13.27 -7.57
N VAL A 139 -6.53 -12.41 -8.44
CA VAL A 139 -5.07 -12.18 -8.55
C VAL A 139 -4.44 -11.52 -7.31
N LEU A 140 -5.26 -10.99 -6.39
CA LEU A 140 -4.82 -10.43 -5.12
C LEU A 140 -4.70 -11.49 -4.00
N ASP A 141 -5.06 -12.75 -4.29
CA ASP A 141 -4.76 -13.91 -3.44
C ASP A 141 -3.27 -14.27 -3.56
N CYS A 142 -2.44 -13.31 -3.17
CA CYS A 142 -0.99 -13.32 -3.29
C CYS A 142 -0.36 -12.86 -1.99
N ALA A 143 0.79 -13.44 -1.64
CA ALA A 143 1.57 -13.08 -0.46
C ALA A 143 3.03 -12.77 -0.83
N GLY A 144 3.80 -12.35 0.16
CA GLY A 144 5.24 -12.23 0.06
C GLY A 144 5.73 -11.04 -0.78
N PRO A 145 7.03 -11.02 -1.14
CA PRO A 145 7.70 -9.86 -1.74
C PRO A 145 7.18 -9.44 -3.13
N ASN A 146 6.40 -10.30 -3.79
CA ASN A 146 5.82 -10.06 -5.10
C ASN A 146 4.29 -9.86 -5.07
N GLY A 147 3.69 -9.98 -3.89
CA GLY A 147 2.27 -9.74 -3.64
C GLY A 147 2.02 -8.29 -3.24
N TRP A 148 1.31 -8.13 -2.13
CA TRP A 148 0.82 -6.85 -1.60
C TRP A 148 1.91 -5.81 -1.33
N LEU A 149 3.14 -6.25 -1.02
CA LEU A 149 4.29 -5.34 -0.90
C LEU A 149 4.43 -4.43 -2.12
N THR A 150 4.17 -4.95 -3.32
CA THR A 150 4.25 -4.19 -4.58
C THR A 150 3.24 -3.03 -4.60
N VAL A 151 2.02 -3.27 -4.13
CA VAL A 151 0.95 -2.27 -4.07
C VAL A 151 1.28 -1.22 -3.02
N VAL A 152 1.66 -1.64 -1.81
CA VAL A 152 2.00 -0.74 -0.70
C VAL A 152 3.19 0.15 -1.06
N ALA A 153 4.26 -0.43 -1.64
CA ALA A 153 5.43 0.34 -2.05
C ALA A 153 5.12 1.37 -3.15
N SER A 154 4.24 1.03 -4.10
CA SER A 154 3.82 1.98 -5.14
C SER A 154 3.09 3.20 -4.58
N LEU A 155 2.22 3.00 -3.58
CA LEU A 155 1.54 4.09 -2.87
C LEU A 155 2.52 4.92 -2.04
N TYR A 156 3.52 4.29 -1.43
CA TYR A 156 4.59 5.00 -0.73
C TYR A 156 5.36 5.92 -1.66
N PHE A 157 5.76 5.45 -2.85
CA PHE A 157 6.49 6.29 -3.82
C PHE A 157 5.68 7.50 -4.26
N TRP A 158 4.37 7.31 -4.47
CA TRP A 158 3.45 8.39 -4.74
C TRP A 158 3.42 9.40 -3.58
N GLY A 159 3.10 8.96 -2.37
CA GLY A 159 2.97 9.86 -1.21
C GLY A 159 4.24 10.63 -0.87
N VAL A 160 5.41 10.00 -0.96
CA VAL A 160 6.70 10.69 -0.76
C VAL A 160 6.93 11.76 -1.82
N SER A 161 6.51 11.51 -3.05
CA SER A 161 6.68 12.45 -4.16
C SER A 161 5.70 13.62 -4.11
N GLU A 162 4.45 13.40 -3.68
CA GLU A 162 3.48 14.47 -3.38
C GLU A 162 4.02 15.42 -2.30
N GLN A 163 4.58 14.87 -1.23
CA GLN A 163 5.15 15.68 -0.15
C GLN A 163 6.36 16.49 -0.61
N ALA A 164 7.24 15.90 -1.42
CA ALA A 164 8.40 16.60 -1.97
C ALA A 164 7.98 17.76 -2.89
N GLY A 165 6.98 17.56 -3.74
CA GLY A 165 6.46 18.61 -4.62
C GLY A 165 5.62 19.68 -3.91
N SER A 166 5.15 19.42 -2.69
CA SER A 166 4.43 20.40 -1.86
C SER A 166 5.36 21.32 -1.05
N GLN A 167 6.68 21.09 -1.08
CA GLN A 167 7.69 21.89 -0.38
C GLN A 167 8.51 22.80 -1.31
N GLU A 168 8.20 22.81 -2.61
CA GLU A 168 8.70 23.80 -3.59
C GLU A 168 7.69 24.92 -3.80
#